data_AF-A0A560FFF2-F1
#
_entry.id   AF-A0A560FFF2-F1
#
_cell.length_a   1.000
_cell.length_b   1.000
_cell.length_c   1.000
_cell.angle_alpha   90.00
_cell.angle_beta   90.00
_cell.angle_gamma   90.00
#
_symmetry.space_group_name_H-M   'P 1'
#
loop_
_entity.id
_entity.type
_entity.pdbx_description
1 polymer ?
#
loop_
_entity_poly.entity_id
_entity_poly.type
_entity_poly.pdbx_seq_one_letter_code
_entity_poly.pdbx_strand_id
1 'polypeptide(L)'
;MPDAKQPFSPAEDLAKGVMEEMFAGNVAWLEDIHNVYGRWTQGMLGTVQEMVRLWEGRFHEDCEACKALSACHTPLDLQRFGQAFAVKASRDYAEGVGRLLHVTVEALGPPAAPGPRG
;
A
#
# COMPACT_ATOMS: atom_id res chain seq x y z
N MET A 1 2.81 36.25 -58.71
CA MET A 1 1.55 35.90 -58.01
C MET A 1 1.85 35.89 -56.52
N PRO A 2 1.16 36.65 -55.67
CA PRO A 2 1.37 36.57 -54.23
C PRO A 2 0.64 35.34 -53.68
N ASP A 3 1.33 34.55 -52.88
CA ASP A 3 0.77 33.39 -52.19
C ASP A 3 -0.42 33.81 -51.31
N ALA A 4 -1.57 33.19 -51.53
CA ALA A 4 -2.74 33.38 -50.69
C ALA A 4 -2.42 32.84 -49.29
N LYS A 5 -2.17 33.73 -48.33
CA LYS A 5 -2.14 33.38 -46.91
C LYS A 5 -3.50 32.81 -46.55
N GLN A 6 -3.50 31.52 -46.20
CA GLN A 6 -4.65 30.81 -45.65
C GLN A 6 -5.27 31.66 -44.53
N PRO A 7 -6.60 31.87 -44.49
CA PRO A 7 -7.20 32.68 -43.44
C PRO A 7 -6.96 31.98 -42.10
N PHE A 8 -6.44 32.71 -41.11
CA PHE A 8 -6.53 32.27 -39.72
C PHE A 8 -8.01 31.99 -39.43
N SER A 9 -8.34 30.78 -39.00
CA SER A 9 -9.68 30.37 -38.62
C SER A 9 -9.71 30.16 -37.11
N PRO A 10 -10.07 31.20 -36.32
CA PRO A 10 -10.10 31.12 -34.86
C PRO A 10 -11.00 30.01 -34.34
N ALA A 11 -12.02 29.61 -35.11
CA ALA A 11 -12.92 28.52 -34.77
C ALA A 11 -12.27 27.14 -34.91
N GLU A 12 -11.38 26.95 -35.90
CA GLU A 12 -10.63 25.70 -36.08
C GLU A 12 -9.52 25.59 -35.03
N ASP A 13 -8.84 26.70 -34.70
CA ASP A 13 -7.83 26.74 -33.64
C ASP A 13 -8.45 26.49 -32.26
N LEU A 14 -9.64 27.04 -32.00
CA LEU A 14 -10.40 26.79 -30.76
C LEU A 14 -10.85 25.33 -30.67
N ALA A 15 -11.41 24.77 -31.75
CA ALA A 15 -11.84 23.38 -31.79
C ALA A 15 -10.67 22.40 -31.61
N LYS A 16 -9.51 22.73 -32.19
CA LYS A 16 -8.26 21.98 -32.02
C LYS A 16 -7.76 22.06 -30.58
N GLY A 17 -7.75 23.25 -29.97
CA GLY A 17 -7.35 23.43 -28.57
C GLY A 17 -8.24 22.65 -27.59
N VAL A 18 -9.57 22.68 -27.78
CA VAL A 18 -10.51 21.90 -26.95
C VAL A 18 -10.30 20.40 -27.14
N MET A 19 -10.06 19.95 -28.38
CA MET A 19 -9.78 18.54 -28.66
C MET A 19 -8.46 18.08 -28.01
N GLU A 20 -7.40 18.88 -28.13
CA GLU A 20 -6.10 18.62 -27.49
C GLU A 20 -6.21 18.56 -25.97
N GLU A 21 -6.97 19.48 -25.36
CA GLU A 21 -7.21 19.50 -23.91
C GLU A 21 -8.02 18.28 -23.45
N MET A 22 -9.03 17.86 -24.22
CA MET A 22 -9.81 16.66 -23.93
C MET A 22 -8.98 15.38 -24.04
N PHE A 23 -8.10 15.28 -25.03
CA PHE A 23 -7.15 14.17 -25.14
C PHE A 23 -6.12 14.18 -24.01
N ALA A 24 -5.55 15.34 -23.69
CA ALA A 24 -4.59 15.49 -22.59
C ALA A 24 -5.22 15.11 -21.25
N GLY A 25 -6.46 15.55 -20.97
CA GLY A 25 -7.21 15.18 -19.77
C GLY A 25 -7.49 13.68 -19.67
N ASN A 26 -7.86 13.03 -20.79
CA ASN A 26 -8.07 11.58 -20.84
C ASN A 26 -6.79 10.78 -20.60
N VAL A 27 -5.66 11.23 -21.16
CA VAL A 27 -4.35 10.59 -20.94
C VAL A 27 -3.90 10.75 -19.49
N ALA A 28 -4.04 11.94 -18.91
CA ALA A 28 -3.69 12.19 -17.51
C ALA A 28 -4.55 11.35 -16.55
N TRP A 29 -5.84 11.16 -16.86
CA TRP A 29 -6.73 10.29 -16.08
C TRP A 29 -6.35 8.81 -16.16
N LEU A 30 -5.99 8.33 -17.36
CA LEU A 30 -5.51 6.95 -17.55
C LEU A 30 -4.20 6.70 -16.80
N GLU A 31 -3.28 7.66 -16.82
CA GLU A 31 -2.02 7.60 -16.08
C GLU A 31 -2.27 7.57 -14.57
N ASP A 32 -3.19 8.39 -14.06
CA ASP A 32 -3.54 8.41 -12.63
C ASP A 32 -4.17 7.08 -12.18
N ILE A 33 -5.08 6.51 -12.98
CA ILE A 33 -5.65 5.17 -12.71
C ILE A 33 -4.56 4.11 -12.71
N HIS A 34 -3.67 4.12 -13.69
CA HIS A 34 -2.59 3.14 -13.77
C HIS A 34 -1.67 3.22 -12.54
N ASN A 35 -1.32 4.44 -12.12
CA ASN A 35 -0.49 4.69 -10.94
C ASN A 35 -1.19 4.28 -9.63
N VAL A 36 -2.46 4.64 -9.45
CA VAL A 36 -3.26 4.25 -8.27
C VAL A 36 -3.41 2.73 -8.20
N TYR A 37 -3.76 2.09 -9.31
CA TYR A 37 -3.93 0.63 -9.36
C TYR A 37 -2.60 -0.11 -9.14
N GLY A 38 -1.51 0.40 -9.70
CA GLY A 38 -0.15 -0.12 -9.46
C GLY A 38 0.24 -0.05 -7.99
N ARG A 39 0.07 1.11 -7.34
CA ARG A 39 0.33 1.29 -5.90
C ARG A 39 -0.55 0.40 -5.03
N TRP A 40 -1.84 0.31 -5.33
CA TRP A 40 -2.77 -0.57 -4.63
C TRP A 40 -2.34 -2.03 -4.72
N THR A 41 -2.01 -2.51 -5.92
CA THR A 41 -1.61 -3.90 -6.16
C THR A 41 -0.30 -4.23 -5.44
N GLN A 42 0.68 -3.33 -5.52
CA GLN A 42 1.95 -3.47 -4.81
C GLN A 42 1.77 -3.45 -3.29
N GLY A 43 0.92 -2.56 -2.78
CA GLY A 43 0.58 -2.49 -1.36
C GLY A 43 -0.11 -3.74 -0.83
N MET A 44 -1.08 -4.26 -1.59
CA MET A 44 -1.74 -5.51 -1.27
C MET A 44 -0.76 -6.68 -1.25
N LEU A 45 0.14 -6.77 -2.23
CA LEU A 45 1.17 -7.80 -2.27
C LEU A 45 2.08 -7.72 -1.04
N GLY A 46 2.59 -6.52 -0.70
CA GLY A 46 3.42 -6.32 0.48
C GLY A 46 2.68 -6.66 1.78
N THR A 47 1.39 -6.31 1.87
CA THR A 47 0.56 -6.63 3.04
C THR A 47 0.40 -8.14 3.20
N VAL A 48 0.14 -8.86 2.10
CA VAL A 48 0.06 -10.33 2.12
C VAL A 48 1.39 -10.96 2.52
N GLN A 49 2.53 -10.44 2.02
CA GLN A 49 3.86 -10.93 2.39
C GLN A 49 4.12 -10.76 3.89
N GLU A 50 3.82 -9.58 4.45
CA GLU A 50 3.98 -9.35 5.90
C GLU A 50 2.99 -10.18 6.74
N MET A 51 1.78 -10.42 6.24
CA MET A 51 0.86 -11.36 6.89
C MET A 51 1.47 -12.76 6.93
N VAL A 52 1.91 -13.30 5.79
CA VAL A 52 2.52 -14.64 5.73
C VAL A 52 3.71 -14.74 6.69
N ARG A 53 4.60 -13.75 6.68
CA ARG A 53 5.75 -13.68 7.60
C ARG A 53 5.33 -13.68 9.07
N LEU A 54 4.28 -12.93 9.42
CA LEU A 54 3.71 -12.92 10.77
C LEU A 54 3.20 -14.31 11.16
N TRP A 55 2.40 -14.93 10.29
CA TRP A 55 1.82 -16.25 10.51
C TRP A 55 2.89 -17.33 10.69
N GLU A 56 3.88 -17.38 9.81
CA GLU A 56 4.99 -18.33 9.91
C GLU A 56 5.76 -18.19 11.23
N GLY A 57 6.08 -16.95 11.62
CA GLY A 57 6.72 -16.67 12.90
C GLY A 57 5.87 -17.13 14.09
N ARG A 58 4.56 -16.85 14.07
CA ARG A 58 3.64 -17.27 15.14
C ARG A 58 3.49 -18.78 15.24
N PHE A 59 3.39 -19.50 14.12
CA PHE A 59 3.33 -20.96 14.14
C PHE A 59 4.59 -21.58 14.74
N HIS A 60 5.76 -21.04 14.40
CA HIS A 60 7.02 -21.49 14.98
C HIS A 60 7.04 -21.26 16.50
N GLU A 61 6.67 -20.05 16.93
CA GLU A 61 6.62 -19.70 18.35
C GLU A 61 5.59 -20.50 19.14
N ASP A 62 4.44 -20.81 18.54
CA ASP A 62 3.41 -21.63 19.17
C ASP A 62 3.90 -23.09 19.34
N CYS A 63 4.67 -23.62 18.38
CA CYS A 63 5.31 -24.93 18.53
C CYS A 63 6.34 -24.94 19.68
N GLU A 64 7.17 -23.91 19.79
CA GLU A 64 8.13 -23.77 20.89
C GLU A 64 7.40 -23.58 22.24
N ALA A 65 6.30 -22.83 22.26
CA ALA A 65 5.46 -22.65 23.43
C ALA A 65 4.83 -23.98 23.88
N CYS A 66 4.36 -24.82 22.95
CA CYS A 66 3.86 -26.16 23.28
C CYS A 66 4.95 -27.05 23.91
N LYS A 67 6.18 -27.01 23.39
CA LYS A 67 7.32 -27.74 23.97
C LYS A 67 7.62 -27.23 25.39
N ALA A 68 7.73 -25.92 25.57
CA ALA A 68 7.99 -25.31 26.87
C ALA A 68 6.88 -25.60 27.89
N LEU A 69 5.62 -25.56 27.44
CA LEU A 69 4.47 -25.92 28.27
C LEU A 69 4.52 -27.39 28.69
N SER A 70 4.88 -28.31 27.79
CA SER A 70 5.01 -29.74 28.12
C SER A 70 6.13 -30.05 29.11
N ALA A 71 7.13 -29.16 29.23
CA ALA A 71 8.23 -29.26 30.18
C ALA A 71 7.90 -28.65 31.55
N CYS A 72 6.73 -28.03 31.73
CA CYS A 72 6.32 -27.48 33.02
C CYS A 72 5.87 -28.60 33.96
N HIS A 73 6.53 -28.73 35.12
CA HIS A 73 6.22 -29.77 36.10
C HIS A 73 5.59 -29.23 37.39
N THR A 74 5.57 -27.91 37.57
CA THR A 74 4.96 -27.26 38.73
C THR A 74 4.06 -26.09 38.31
N PRO A 75 3.10 -25.68 39.16
CA PRO A 75 2.31 -24.47 38.93
C PRO A 75 3.16 -23.20 38.80
N LEU A 76 4.31 -23.15 39.49
CA LEU A 76 5.23 -22.02 39.41
C LEU A 76 5.93 -21.95 38.03
N ASP A 77 6.29 -23.10 37.46
CA ASP A 77 6.86 -23.16 36.11
C ASP A 77 5.84 -22.68 35.08
N LEU A 78 4.59 -23.14 35.23
CA LEU A 78 3.49 -22.72 34.36
C LEU A 78 3.25 -21.20 34.44
N GLN A 79 3.29 -20.62 35.65
CA GLN A 79 3.14 -19.18 35.83
C GLN A 79 4.27 -18.39 35.16
N ARG A 80 5.53 -18.81 35.34
CA ARG A 80 6.70 -18.16 34.75
C ARG A 80 6.69 -18.26 33.22
N PHE A 81 6.38 -19.44 32.71
CA PHE A 81 6.18 -19.66 31.28
C PHE A 81 5.08 -18.75 30.73
N GLY A 82 3.91 -18.74 31.36
CA GLY A 82 2.76 -17.94 30.90
C GLY A 82 3.07 -16.44 30.85
N GLN A 83 3.78 -15.90 31.86
CA GLN A 83 4.23 -14.52 31.85
C GLN A 83 5.21 -14.23 30.73
N ALA A 84 6.23 -15.07 30.54
CA ALA A 84 7.22 -14.91 29.49
C ALA A 84 6.57 -15.00 28.09
N PHE A 85 5.67 -15.95 27.89
CA PHE A 85 4.91 -16.11 26.66
C PHE A 85 4.04 -14.89 26.36
N ALA A 86 3.28 -14.38 27.34
CA ALA A 86 2.39 -13.24 27.15
C ALA A 86 3.15 -11.95 26.76
N VAL A 87 4.29 -11.70 27.41
CA VAL A 87 5.15 -10.54 27.10
C VAL A 87 5.71 -10.66 25.68
N LYS A 88 6.26 -11.83 25.34
CA LYS A 88 6.82 -12.08 24.01
C LYS A 88 5.75 -11.97 22.92
N ALA A 89 4.61 -12.64 23.10
CA ALA A 89 3.52 -12.61 22.13
C ALA A 89 3.01 -11.19 21.90
N SER A 90 2.83 -10.41 22.97
CA SER A 90 2.38 -9.02 22.88
C SER A 90 3.35 -8.15 22.07
N ARG A 91 4.66 -8.33 22.30
CA ARG A 91 5.70 -7.66 21.52
C ARG A 91 5.66 -8.06 20.05
N ASP A 92 5.61 -9.35 19.76
CA ASP A 92 5.62 -9.87 18.39
C ASP A 92 4.38 -9.39 17.60
N TYR A 93 3.20 -9.35 18.24
CA TYR A 93 1.99 -8.81 17.63
C TYR A 93 2.11 -7.30 17.38
N ALA A 94 2.64 -6.53 18.34
CA ALA A 94 2.82 -5.10 18.16
C ALA A 94 3.80 -4.78 17.01
N GLU A 95 4.94 -5.48 16.95
CA GLU A 95 5.90 -5.34 15.86
C GLU A 95 5.31 -5.76 14.51
N GLY A 96 4.54 -6.86 14.48
CA GLY A 96 3.88 -7.38 13.29
C GLY A 96 2.81 -6.45 12.72
N VAL A 97 1.90 -5.96 13.58
CA VAL A 97 0.90 -4.96 13.20
C VAL A 97 1.58 -3.67 12.75
N GLY A 98 2.67 -3.26 13.39
CA GLY A 98 3.48 -2.10 12.98
C GLY A 98 4.00 -2.22 11.55
N ARG A 99 4.54 -3.39 11.17
CA ARG A 99 4.99 -3.64 9.79
C ARG A 99 3.84 -3.65 8.78
N LEU A 100 2.71 -4.27 9.11
CA LEU A 100 1.51 -4.26 8.27
C LEU A 100 1.00 -2.83 8.01
N LEU A 101 0.93 -2.02 9.06
CA LEU A 101 0.55 -0.62 8.96
C LEU A 101 1.55 0.17 8.11
N HIS A 102 2.84 -0.05 8.29
CA HIS A 102 3.88 0.61 7.51
C HIS A 102 3.73 0.35 6.01
N VAL A 103 3.60 -0.91 5.60
CA VAL A 103 3.40 -1.27 4.18
C VAL A 103 2.10 -0.69 3.62
N THR A 104 1.03 -0.68 4.42
CA THR A 104 -0.25 -0.11 4.02
C THR A 104 -0.13 1.40 3.79
N VAL A 105 0.57 2.12 4.68
CA VAL A 105 0.78 3.57 4.55
C VAL A 105 1.67 3.90 3.36
N GLU A 106 2.75 3.14 3.14
CA GLU A 106 3.62 3.32 1.96
C GLU A 106 2.85 3.12 0.65
N ALA A 107 1.92 2.15 0.62
CA ALA A 107 1.06 1.90 -0.54
C ALA A 107 0.10 3.05 -0.87
N LEU A 108 -0.33 3.83 0.13
CA LEU A 108 -1.18 5.00 -0.10
C LEU A 108 -0.43 6.12 -0.85
N GLY A 109 0.90 6.11 -0.82
CA GLY A 109 1.74 7.09 -1.49
C GLY A 109 1.61 8.51 -0.91
N PRO A 110 2.30 9.50 -1.49
CA PRO A 110 2.16 10.89 -1.10
C PRO A 110 0.75 11.42 -1.41
N PRO A 111 0.22 12.37 -0.62
CA PRO A 111 -1.06 12.99 -0.90
C PRO A 111 -1.04 13.61 -2.30
N ALA A 112 -2.11 13.40 -3.07
CA ALA A 112 -2.25 14.01 -4.39
C ALA A 112 -2.09 15.53 -4.28
N ALA A 113 -1.24 16.11 -5.14
CA ALA A 113 -1.11 17.56 -5.21
C ALA A 113 -2.49 18.16 -5.54
N PRO A 114 -2.90 19.27 -4.92
CA PRO A 114 -4.15 19.93 -5.26
C PRO A 114 -4.11 20.29 -6.75
N GLY A 115 -5.00 19.67 -7.53
CA GLY A 115 -5.14 19.96 -8.95
C GLY A 115 -5.48 21.44 -9.16
N PRO A 116 -5.10 22.03 -10.31
CA PRO A 116 -5.48 23.40 -10.61
C PRO A 116 -7.00 23.52 -10.57
N ARG A 117 -7.50 24.41 -9.72
CA ARG A 117 -8.91 24.81 -9.76
C ARG A 117 -9.12 25.57 -11.07
N GLY A 118 -9.64 24.87 -12.07
CA GLY A 118 -10.26 25.48 -13.25
C GLY A 118 -11.55 26.18 -12.88
#